data_AF-A0A9X6N7U2-F1
#
_entry.id   AF-A0A9X6N7U2-F1
#
_cell.length_a   1.000
_cell.length_b   1.000
_cell.length_c   1.000
_cell.angle_alpha   90.00
_cell.angle_beta   90.00
_cell.angle_gamma   90.00
#
_symmetry.space_group_name_H-M   'P 1'
#
loop_
_entity.id
_entity.type
_entity.pdbx_description
1 polymer ?
#
loop_
_entity_poly.entity_id
_entity_poly.type
_entity_poly.pdbx_seq_one_letter_code
_entity_poly.pdbx_strand_id
1 'polypeptide(L)'
;MGVLSKLETSLEIVSDVLGFIDSRTGNDLLSLTEQLINQTLATQYRLAATGAVNNIARAYEDYLVSFRRWEANPTEQNGRQLETEFGVVHTLCNQALSYGNTLARRGFETFLLPNYAVAANLHLLLLRDAARFRHSWTKFSNLTTDPNIDRLRSSITEYSNHCKRPVV
;
A
#
# COMPACT_ATOMS: atom_id res chain seq x y z
N MET A 1 19.63 -18.60 -13.28
CA MET A 1 18.50 -17.66 -13.19
C MET A 1 18.39 -17.18 -11.75
N GLY A 2 19.14 -16.13 -11.42
CA GLY A 2 19.40 -15.66 -10.06
C GLY A 2 18.41 -14.57 -9.62
N VAL A 3 18.41 -14.26 -8.33
CA VAL A 3 17.51 -13.34 -7.59
C VAL A 3 17.01 -12.11 -8.38
N LEU A 4 17.84 -11.50 -9.23
CA LEU A 4 17.50 -10.37 -10.10
C LEU A 4 16.30 -10.64 -11.02
N SER A 5 16.22 -11.80 -11.67
CA SER A 5 15.11 -12.09 -12.60
C SER A 5 13.76 -12.29 -11.88
N LYS A 6 13.77 -12.62 -10.58
CA LYS A 6 12.55 -12.71 -9.76
C LYS A 6 12.11 -11.36 -9.23
N LEU A 7 13.04 -10.42 -9.10
CA LEU A 7 12.80 -9.07 -8.64
C LEU A 7 12.13 -8.24 -9.75
N GLU A 8 12.68 -8.29 -10.97
CA GLU A 8 12.10 -7.64 -12.16
C GLU A 8 10.62 -8.00 -12.35
N THR A 9 10.27 -9.29 -12.38
CA THR A 9 8.87 -9.74 -12.53
C THR A 9 7.96 -9.24 -11.39
N SER A 10 8.49 -9.13 -10.17
CA SER A 10 7.68 -8.66 -9.03
C SER A 10 7.37 -7.17 -9.10
N LEU A 11 8.31 -6.36 -9.59
CA LEU A 11 8.13 -4.93 -9.79
C LEU A 11 7.23 -4.62 -10.99
N GLU A 12 7.31 -5.41 -12.06
CA GLU A 12 6.43 -5.31 -13.23
C GLU A 12 4.97 -5.53 -12.85
N ILE A 13 4.65 -6.61 -12.15
CA ILE A 13 3.27 -6.91 -11.71
C ILE A 13 2.70 -5.77 -10.86
N VAL A 14 3.50 -5.20 -9.94
CA VAL A 14 3.04 -4.10 -9.08
C VAL A 14 2.85 -2.82 -9.89
N SER A 15 3.73 -2.56 -10.87
CA SER A 15 3.59 -1.45 -11.82
C SER A 15 2.32 -1.57 -12.65
N ASP A 16 1.97 -2.78 -13.11
CA ASP A 16 0.73 -3.02 -13.86
C ASP A 16 -0.50 -2.79 -12.99
N VAL A 17 -0.49 -3.28 -11.74
CA VAL A 17 -1.58 -3.04 -10.78
C VAL A 17 -1.76 -1.54 -10.53
N LEU A 18 -0.68 -0.78 -10.35
CA LEU A 18 -0.74 0.68 -10.19
C LEU A 18 -1.25 1.37 -11.46
N GLY A 19 -0.98 0.83 -12.66
CA GLY A 19 -1.52 1.36 -13.91
C GLY A 19 -3.06 1.37 -13.99
N PHE A 20 -3.73 0.55 -13.16
CA PHE A 20 -5.18 0.57 -13.02
C PHE A 20 -5.70 1.53 -11.93
N ILE A 21 -4.81 2.14 -11.15
CA ILE A 21 -5.13 3.05 -10.05
C ILE A 21 -4.77 4.48 -10.49
N ASP A 22 -5.78 5.26 -10.84
CA ASP A 22 -5.64 6.67 -11.22
C ASP A 22 -6.30 7.60 -10.18
N SER A 23 -6.28 8.91 -10.47
CA SER A 23 -6.83 9.93 -9.57
C SER A 23 -8.34 9.81 -9.32
N ARG A 24 -9.07 9.04 -10.13
CA ARG A 24 -10.52 8.82 -10.06
C ARG A 24 -10.87 7.52 -9.37
N THR A 25 -10.01 6.51 -9.40
CA THR A 25 -10.25 5.17 -8.83
C THR A 25 -10.90 5.23 -7.46
N GLY A 26 -10.37 6.06 -6.55
CA GLY A 26 -10.91 6.17 -5.20
C GLY A 26 -12.37 6.66 -5.14
N ASN A 27 -12.72 7.61 -6.00
CA ASN A 27 -14.08 8.16 -6.09
C ASN A 27 -15.04 7.18 -6.80
N ASP A 28 -14.58 6.52 -7.85
CA ASP A 28 -15.38 5.59 -8.64
C ASP A 28 -15.79 4.38 -7.79
N LEU A 29 -14.87 3.86 -6.97
CA LEU A 29 -15.15 2.80 -6.00
C LEU A 29 -16.20 3.19 -4.96
N LEU A 30 -16.18 4.44 -4.48
CA LEU A 30 -17.22 4.95 -3.58
C LEU A 30 -18.57 5.00 -4.29
N SER A 31 -18.60 5.55 -5.50
CA SER A 31 -19.84 5.67 -6.28
C SER A 31 -20.46 4.32 -6.61
N LEU A 32 -19.65 3.29 -6.88
CA LEU A 32 -20.15 1.92 -7.03
C LEU A 32 -20.75 1.38 -5.72
N THR A 33 -20.09 1.61 -4.59
CA THR A 33 -20.55 1.13 -3.29
C THR A 33 -21.87 1.79 -2.88
N GLU A 34 -21.98 3.11 -3.06
CA GLU A 34 -23.19 3.88 -2.81
C GLU A 34 -24.39 3.37 -3.61
N GLN A 35 -24.18 3.00 -4.88
CA GLN A 35 -25.21 2.38 -5.72
C GLN A 35 -25.62 1.01 -5.18
N LEU A 36 -24.66 0.18 -4.75
CA LEU A 36 -24.94 -1.17 -4.24
C LEU A 36 -25.72 -1.15 -2.92
N ILE A 37 -25.45 -0.20 -2.03
CA ILE A 37 -26.11 -0.11 -0.71
C ILE A 37 -27.23 0.93 -0.64
N ASN A 38 -27.46 1.66 -1.73
CA ASN A 38 -28.45 2.73 -1.86
C ASN A 38 -28.35 3.79 -0.75
N GLN A 39 -27.12 4.25 -0.49
CA GLN A 39 -26.84 5.32 0.48
C GLN A 39 -25.72 6.22 -0.05
N THR A 40 -25.61 7.44 0.47
CA THR A 40 -24.59 8.41 0.06
C THR A 40 -23.61 8.71 1.19
N LEU A 41 -22.32 8.72 0.87
CA LEU A 41 -21.26 9.11 1.79
C LEU A 41 -21.13 10.63 1.83
N ALA A 42 -20.98 11.20 3.02
CA ALA A 42 -20.76 12.63 3.19
C ALA A 42 -19.51 13.10 2.42
N THR A 43 -19.60 14.26 1.76
CA THR A 43 -18.56 14.81 0.87
C THR A 43 -17.18 14.85 1.52
N GLN A 44 -17.09 15.26 2.79
CA GLN A 44 -15.81 15.31 3.51
C GLN A 44 -15.12 13.95 3.62
N TYR A 45 -15.89 12.86 3.77
CA TYR A 45 -15.35 11.51 3.89
C TYR A 45 -14.98 10.94 2.52
N ARG A 46 -15.74 11.28 1.48
CA ARG A 46 -15.38 10.98 0.09
C ARG A 46 -14.04 11.60 -0.29
N LEU A 47 -13.87 12.90 -0.02
CA LEU A 47 -12.63 13.61 -0.34
C LEU A 47 -11.43 13.01 0.42
N ALA A 48 -11.62 12.69 1.71
CA ALA A 48 -10.57 12.05 2.50
C ALA A 48 -10.18 10.67 1.95
N ALA A 49 -11.17 9.81 1.63
CA ALA A 49 -10.91 8.47 1.10
C ALA A 49 -10.24 8.50 -0.28
N THR A 50 -10.73 9.35 -1.19
CA THR A 50 -10.14 9.53 -2.52
C THR A 50 -8.71 10.06 -2.42
N GLY A 51 -8.48 11.05 -1.55
CA GLY A 51 -7.14 11.58 -1.28
C GLY A 51 -6.19 10.52 -0.73
N ALA A 52 -6.65 9.64 0.17
CA ALA A 52 -5.83 8.57 0.72
C ALA A 52 -5.34 7.58 -0.35
N VAL A 53 -6.23 7.11 -1.22
CA VAL A 53 -5.87 6.21 -2.32
C VAL A 53 -4.87 6.87 -3.27
N ASN A 54 -5.13 8.12 -3.67
CA ASN A 54 -4.28 8.86 -4.59
C ASN A 54 -2.88 9.12 -4.01
N ASN A 55 -2.80 9.47 -2.73
CA ASN A 55 -1.51 9.72 -2.07
C ASN A 55 -0.69 8.44 -1.91
N ILE A 56 -1.34 7.31 -1.58
CA ILE A 56 -0.68 6.00 -1.50
C ILE A 56 -0.16 5.59 -2.89
N ALA A 57 -0.98 5.70 -3.93
CA ALA A 57 -0.58 5.32 -5.29
C ALA A 57 0.65 6.11 -5.78
N ARG A 58 0.62 7.45 -5.61
CA ARG A 58 1.76 8.31 -5.98
C ARG A 58 3.03 7.98 -5.21
N ALA A 59 2.93 7.83 -3.89
CA ALA A 59 4.10 7.44 -3.10
C ALA A 59 4.63 6.05 -3.51
N TYR A 60 3.75 5.16 -3.94
CA TYR A 60 4.16 3.84 -4.43
C TYR A 60 4.92 3.94 -5.76
N GLU A 61 4.51 4.82 -6.67
CA GLU A 61 5.25 5.10 -7.90
C GLU A 61 6.68 5.59 -7.59
N ASP A 62 6.82 6.52 -6.65
CA ASP A 62 8.12 7.03 -6.18
C ASP A 62 8.99 5.91 -5.58
N TYR A 63 8.37 5.02 -4.79
CA TYR A 63 9.02 3.82 -4.28
C TYR A 63 9.52 2.90 -5.41
N LEU A 64 8.71 2.61 -6.42
CA LEU A 64 9.12 1.75 -7.54
C LEU A 64 10.24 2.37 -8.37
N VAL A 65 10.21 3.69 -8.59
CA VAL A 65 11.29 4.43 -9.26
C VAL A 65 12.59 4.30 -8.46
N SER A 66 12.53 4.53 -7.14
CA SER A 66 13.68 4.37 -6.26
C SER A 66 14.18 2.93 -6.19
N PHE A 67 13.28 1.95 -6.27
CA PHE A 67 13.62 0.53 -6.29
C PHE A 67 14.43 0.21 -7.54
N ARG A 68 13.90 0.54 -8.73
CA ARG A 68 14.58 0.31 -10.02
C ARG A 68 15.94 1.02 -10.06
N ARG A 69 16.05 2.23 -9.50
CA ARG A 69 17.32 2.96 -9.39
C ARG A 69 18.33 2.23 -8.51
N TRP A 70 17.90 1.71 -7.36
CA TRP A 70 18.76 0.93 -6.48
C TRP A 70 19.18 -0.39 -7.14
N GLU A 71 18.27 -1.09 -7.81
CA GLU A 71 18.55 -2.34 -8.52
C GLU A 71 19.60 -2.14 -9.62
N ALA A 72 19.46 -1.08 -10.42
CA ALA A 72 20.41 -0.74 -11.47
C ALA A 72 21.78 -0.28 -10.92
N ASN A 73 21.82 0.34 -9.73
CA ASN A 73 23.05 0.83 -9.10
C ASN A 73 23.00 0.73 -7.56
N PRO A 74 23.35 -0.43 -6.96
CA PRO A 74 23.18 -0.71 -5.52
C PRO A 74 24.17 -0.01 -4.58
N THR A 75 24.19 1.33 -4.59
CA THR A 75 24.97 2.17 -3.66
C THR A 75 24.26 2.37 -2.33
N GLU A 76 25.01 2.75 -1.29
CA GLU A 76 24.45 3.15 0.01
C GLU A 76 23.47 4.33 -0.12
N GLN A 77 23.78 5.32 -0.96
CA GLN A 77 22.90 6.46 -1.21
C GLN A 77 21.56 6.02 -1.82
N ASN A 78 21.59 5.17 -2.85
CA ASN A 78 20.37 4.67 -3.48
C ASN A 78 19.56 3.76 -2.53
N GLY A 79 20.25 2.95 -1.71
CA GLY A 79 19.61 2.14 -0.68
C GLY A 79 18.89 2.97 0.39
N ARG A 80 19.50 4.08 0.84
CA ARG A 80 18.85 5.04 1.74
C ARG A 80 17.62 5.70 1.12
N GLN A 81 17.71 6.12 -0.15
CA GLN A 81 16.56 6.70 -0.83
C GLN A 81 15.40 5.70 -0.93
N LEU A 82 15.69 4.45 -1.33
CA LEU A 82 14.69 3.39 -1.37
C LEU A 82 14.05 3.15 0.00
N GLU A 83 14.85 3.13 1.07
CA GLU A 83 14.35 2.99 2.43
C GLU A 83 13.45 4.17 2.85
N THR A 84 13.80 5.40 2.44
CA THR A 84 12.94 6.59 2.66
C THR A 84 11.59 6.43 1.97
N GLU A 85 11.56 6.09 0.68
CA GLU A 85 10.30 5.95 -0.06
C GLU A 85 9.45 4.79 0.48
N PHE A 86 10.08 3.66 0.83
CA PHE A 86 9.40 2.57 1.54
C PHE A 86 8.70 3.09 2.82
N GLY A 87 9.41 3.88 3.61
CA GLY A 87 8.89 4.47 4.85
C GLY A 87 7.70 5.40 4.61
N VAL A 88 7.71 6.18 3.52
CA VAL A 88 6.60 7.07 3.12
C VAL A 88 5.35 6.25 2.81
N VAL A 89 5.45 5.25 1.92
CA VAL A 89 4.31 4.39 1.55
C VAL A 89 3.77 3.66 2.77
N HIS A 90 4.66 3.07 3.57
CA HIS A 90 4.28 2.34 4.79
C HIS A 90 3.51 3.24 5.77
N THR A 91 3.98 4.47 5.97
CA THR A 91 3.34 5.44 6.87
C THR A 91 1.94 5.84 6.37
N LEU A 92 1.81 6.16 5.08
CA LEU A 92 0.52 6.50 4.49
C LEU A 92 -0.49 5.36 4.58
N CYS A 93 -0.04 4.12 4.31
CA CYS A 93 -0.88 2.93 4.44
C CYS A 93 -1.34 2.72 5.88
N ASN A 94 -0.44 2.80 6.86
CA ASN A 94 -0.79 2.68 8.27
C ASN A 94 -1.80 3.75 8.71
N GLN A 95 -1.59 5.01 8.30
CA GLN A 95 -2.51 6.10 8.59
C GLN A 95 -3.90 5.85 8.00
N ALA A 96 -3.98 5.36 6.77
CA ALA A 96 -5.25 5.13 6.09
C ALA A 96 -6.01 3.91 6.62
N LEU A 97 -5.30 2.81 6.90
CA LEU A 97 -5.87 1.49 7.16
C LEU A 97 -6.09 1.17 8.66
N SER A 98 -5.45 1.90 9.57
CA SER A 98 -5.64 1.69 11.00
C SER A 98 -7.09 1.91 11.42
N TYR A 99 -7.60 1.07 12.32
CA TYR A 99 -8.97 1.13 12.81
C TYR A 99 -9.39 2.55 13.27
N GLY A 100 -10.51 3.03 12.75
CA GLY A 100 -11.05 4.36 13.05
C GLY A 100 -10.54 5.49 12.16
N ASN A 101 -9.52 5.25 11.33
CA ASN A 101 -8.97 6.27 10.42
C ASN A 101 -9.65 6.27 9.04
N THR A 102 -9.02 6.93 8.06
CA THR A 102 -9.65 7.36 6.80
C THR A 102 -10.38 6.26 6.04
N LEU A 103 -9.75 5.09 5.85
CA LEU A 103 -10.35 3.98 5.08
C LEU A 103 -10.97 2.90 5.98
N ALA A 104 -10.67 2.90 7.27
CA ALA A 104 -11.26 2.00 8.27
C ALA A 104 -12.16 2.75 9.25
N ARG A 105 -12.88 3.77 8.76
CA ARG A 105 -13.64 4.68 9.62
C ARG A 105 -14.88 3.99 10.15
N ARG A 106 -15.08 4.09 11.47
CA ARG A 106 -16.24 3.53 12.15
C ARG A 106 -17.55 4.13 11.65
N GLY A 107 -18.52 3.28 11.37
CA GLY A 107 -19.84 3.64 10.82
C GLY A 107 -19.86 3.86 9.31
N PHE A 108 -18.71 3.73 8.63
CA PHE A 108 -18.59 3.90 7.18
C PHE A 108 -17.80 2.77 6.52
N GLU A 109 -17.54 1.68 7.25
CA GLU A 109 -16.71 0.56 6.80
C GLU A 109 -17.23 0.00 5.47
N THR A 110 -18.54 -0.18 5.34
CA THR A 110 -19.17 -0.67 4.10
C THR A 110 -18.88 0.23 2.91
N PHE A 111 -19.06 1.55 3.06
CA PHE A 111 -18.79 2.54 1.99
C PHE A 111 -17.33 2.50 1.56
N LEU A 112 -16.42 2.36 2.52
CA LEU A 112 -14.99 2.48 2.34
C LEU A 112 -14.32 1.16 1.93
N LEU A 113 -15.05 0.05 2.02
CA LEU A 113 -14.49 -1.30 1.90
C LEU A 113 -13.67 -1.51 0.62
N PRO A 114 -14.11 -1.09 -0.60
CA PRO A 114 -13.28 -1.28 -1.78
C PRO A 114 -12.00 -0.43 -1.78
N ASN A 115 -12.08 0.81 -1.28
CA ASN A 115 -10.89 1.66 -1.12
C ASN A 115 -9.92 1.10 -0.08
N TYR A 116 -10.44 0.59 1.03
CA TYR A 116 -9.67 -0.13 2.03
C TYR A 116 -8.94 -1.32 1.41
N ALA A 117 -9.65 -2.15 0.62
CA ALA A 117 -9.08 -3.33 0.00
C ALA A 117 -7.94 -2.99 -0.99
N VAL A 118 -8.10 -1.94 -1.81
CA VAL A 118 -7.05 -1.48 -2.73
C VAL A 118 -5.80 -1.04 -1.97
N ALA A 119 -5.96 -0.14 -0.98
CA ALA A 119 -4.84 0.35 -0.17
C ALA A 119 -4.16 -0.77 0.63
N ALA A 120 -4.96 -1.69 1.21
CA ALA A 120 -4.47 -2.86 1.91
C ALA A 120 -3.64 -3.76 0.99
N ASN A 121 -4.11 -4.04 -0.22
CA ASN A 121 -3.40 -4.88 -1.18
C ASN A 121 -2.04 -4.26 -1.56
N LEU A 122 -1.99 -2.95 -1.83
CA LEU A 122 -0.73 -2.24 -2.07
C LEU A 122 0.21 -2.37 -0.87
N HIS A 123 -0.29 -2.15 0.35
CA HIS A 123 0.56 -2.27 1.54
C HIS A 123 1.12 -3.69 1.72
N LEU A 124 0.35 -4.73 1.44
CA LEU A 124 0.81 -6.11 1.49
C LEU A 124 1.91 -6.41 0.44
N LEU A 125 1.78 -5.84 -0.77
CA LEU A 125 2.81 -5.94 -1.81
C LEU A 125 4.12 -5.25 -1.36
N LEU A 126 4.02 -4.06 -0.76
CA LEU A 126 5.17 -3.34 -0.21
C LEU A 126 5.89 -4.16 0.87
N LEU A 127 5.12 -4.70 1.83
CA LEU A 127 5.66 -5.50 2.93
C LEU A 127 6.26 -6.83 2.44
N ARG A 128 5.70 -7.44 1.39
CA ARG A 128 6.29 -8.61 0.71
C ARG A 128 7.65 -8.28 0.14
N ASP A 129 7.79 -7.15 -0.55
CA ASP A 129 9.06 -6.75 -1.16
C ASP A 129 10.10 -6.46 -0.07
N ALA A 130 9.69 -5.78 1.00
CA ALA A 130 10.55 -5.52 2.15
C ALA A 130 11.00 -6.81 2.85
N ALA A 131 10.10 -7.76 3.12
CA ALA A 131 10.45 -9.05 3.73
C ALA A 131 11.41 -9.89 2.88
N ARG A 132 11.49 -9.64 1.56
CA ARG A 132 12.38 -10.36 0.65
C ARG A 132 13.73 -9.69 0.43
N PHE A 133 13.72 -8.37 0.30
CA PHE A 133 14.84 -7.64 -0.31
C PHE A 133 15.40 -6.53 0.59
N ARG A 134 14.71 -6.17 1.68
CA ARG A 134 15.11 -5.00 2.48
C ARG A 134 16.52 -5.09 3.03
N HIS A 135 16.88 -6.26 3.57
CA HIS A 135 18.24 -6.52 4.03
C HIS A 135 19.31 -6.18 2.97
N SER A 136 19.01 -6.37 1.68
CA SER A 136 19.95 -6.08 0.59
C SER A 136 20.13 -4.57 0.36
N TRP A 137 19.06 -3.77 0.42
CA TRP A 137 19.18 -2.32 0.24
C TRP A 137 19.56 -1.57 1.52
N THR A 138 19.32 -2.17 2.70
CA THR A 138 19.73 -1.64 4.01
C THR A 138 21.07 -2.22 4.50
N LYS A 139 21.79 -3.00 3.69
CA LYS A 139 23.04 -3.69 4.10
C LYS A 139 24.14 -2.76 4.63
N PHE A 140 24.10 -1.49 4.24
CA PHE A 140 25.03 -0.45 4.68
C PHE A 140 24.47 0.42 5.82
N SER A 141 23.25 0.12 6.29
CA SER A 141 22.61 0.81 7.41
C SER A 141 22.84 0.05 8.72
N ASN A 142 22.84 0.77 9.84
CA ASN A 142 22.94 0.18 11.18
C ASN A 142 21.60 -0.42 11.68
N LEU A 143 20.66 -0.74 10.77
CA LEU A 143 19.36 -1.32 11.12
C LEU A 143 19.52 -2.82 11.38
N THR A 144 19.42 -3.22 12.65
CA THR A 144 19.80 -4.56 13.13
C THR A 144 18.65 -5.58 13.18
N THR A 145 17.42 -5.21 12.84
CA THR A 145 16.28 -6.14 12.89
C THR A 145 15.29 -5.88 11.77
N ASP A 146 14.92 -6.92 11.03
CA ASP A 146 13.89 -6.85 9.98
C ASP A 146 12.60 -7.56 10.39
N PRO A 147 11.66 -6.88 11.09
CA PRO A 147 10.38 -7.47 11.48
C PRO A 147 9.37 -7.53 10.32
N ASN A 148 9.76 -7.28 9.07
CA ASN A 148 8.80 -7.13 7.97
C ASN A 148 8.02 -8.39 7.64
N ILE A 149 8.58 -9.59 7.84
CA ILE A 149 7.82 -10.83 7.66
C ILE A 149 6.69 -10.97 8.68
N ASP A 150 6.92 -10.55 9.93
CA ASP A 150 5.91 -10.60 10.99
C ASP A 150 4.88 -9.49 10.82
N ARG A 151 5.31 -8.30 10.37
CA ARG A 151 4.40 -7.23 9.94
C ARG A 151 3.51 -7.71 8.80
N LEU A 152 4.08 -8.32 7.77
CA LEU A 152 3.33 -8.87 6.64
C LEU A 152 2.27 -9.88 7.10
N ARG A 153 2.65 -10.87 7.94
CA ARG A 153 1.71 -11.87 8.48
C ARG A 153 0.58 -11.23 9.29
N SER A 154 0.92 -10.24 10.12
CA SER A 154 -0.05 -9.52 10.95
C SER A 154 -1.03 -8.73 10.07
N SER A 155 -0.51 -7.97 9.10
CA SER A 155 -1.32 -7.19 8.16
C SER A 155 -2.21 -8.07 7.28
N ILE A 156 -1.73 -9.23 6.82
CA ILE A 156 -2.58 -10.20 6.08
C ILE A 156 -3.79 -10.59 6.93
N THR A 157 -3.56 -10.91 8.21
CA THR A 157 -4.62 -11.32 9.13
C THR A 157 -5.60 -10.18 9.39
N GLU A 158 -5.08 -8.99 9.72
CA GLU A 158 -5.87 -7.80 10.02
C GLU A 158 -6.76 -7.40 8.83
N TYR A 159 -6.18 -7.26 7.64
CA TYR A 159 -6.89 -6.77 6.46
C TYR A 159 -7.90 -7.79 5.96
N SER A 160 -7.56 -9.07 6.00
CA SER A 160 -8.51 -10.15 5.67
C SER A 160 -9.71 -10.17 6.63
N ASN A 161 -9.48 -9.94 7.93
CA ASN A 161 -10.54 -9.90 8.91
C ASN A 161 -11.42 -8.65 8.74
N HIS A 162 -10.83 -7.50 8.44
CA HIS A 162 -11.60 -6.28 8.13
C HIS A 162 -12.52 -6.51 6.93
N CYS A 163 -12.00 -7.07 5.84
CA CYS A 163 -12.79 -7.27 4.61
C CYS A 163 -13.91 -8.30 4.73
N LYS A 164 -13.83 -9.23 5.70
CA LYS A 164 -14.85 -10.27 5.92
C LYS A 164 -15.84 -9.92 7.02
N ARG A 165 -15.64 -8.80 7.72
CA ARG A 165 -16.44 -8.46 8.89
C ARG A 165 -17.90 -8.22 8.46
N PRO A 166 -18.87 -8.93 9.05
CA PRO A 166 -20.27 -8.64 8.81
C PRO A 166 -20.57 -7.21 9.26
N VAL A 167 -21.28 -6.46 8.42
CA VAL A 167 -21.85 -5.16 8.77
C VAL A 167 -23.06 -5.46 9.66
N VAL A 168 -22.99 -5.08 10.93
CA VAL A 168 -24.11 -5.20 11.88
C VAL A 168 -24.96 -3.95 11.83
#